data_AF-A0AAP0LAT8-F1
#
_entry.id   AF-A0AAP0LAT8-F1
#
_cell.length_a   1.000
_cell.length_b   1.000
_cell.length_c   1.000
_cell.angle_alpha   90.00
_cell.angle_beta   90.00
_cell.angle_gamma   90.00
#
_symmetry.space_group_name_H-M   'P 1'
#
loop_
_entity.id
_entity.type
_entity.pdbx_description
1 polymer ?
#
loop_
_entity_poly.entity_id
_entity_poly.type
_entity_poly.pdbx_seq_one_letter_code
_entity_poly.pdbx_strand_id
1 'polypeptide(L)' 'MACSMASIVLAFLLCGVIWLEETKVGEGKECPLYCLKVNYVTCKASGHERWPPVCNCCLLHHPERNCTLHIDDAPPMRCY' A
#
# COMPACT_ATOMS: atom_id res chain seq x y z
N MET A 1 34.16 -38.34 -21.09
CA MET A 1 32.88 -38.04 -20.40
C MET A 1 32.92 -36.60 -19.88
N ALA A 2 32.94 -35.60 -20.77
CA ALA A 2 33.09 -34.18 -20.40
C ALA A 2 32.09 -33.27 -21.15
N CYS A 3 31.68 -33.66 -22.37
CA CYS A 3 30.61 -32.97 -23.11
C CYS A 3 29.24 -33.06 -22.43
N SER A 4 29.02 -34.05 -21.55
CA SER A 4 27.70 -34.27 -20.92
C SER A 4 27.40 -33.25 -19.81
N MET A 5 28.41 -32.75 -19.09
CA MET A 5 28.20 -31.84 -17.96
C MET A 5 27.99 -30.40 -18.43
N ALA A 6 28.71 -29.98 -19.49
CA ALA A 6 28.57 -28.66 -20.07
C ALA A 6 27.17 -28.41 -20.65
N SER A 7 26.58 -29.42 -21.30
CA SER A 7 25.22 -29.35 -21.86
C SER A 7 24.15 -29.23 -20.78
N ILE A 8 24.33 -29.90 -19.64
CA ILE A 8 23.38 -29.84 -18.52
C ILE A 8 23.40 -28.46 -17.87
N VAL A 9 24.59 -27.90 -17.63
CA VAL A 9 24.75 -26.54 -17.06
C VAL A 9 24.15 -25.47 -17.99
N LEU A 10 24.37 -25.59 -19.30
CA LEU A 10 23.80 -24.67 -20.28
C LEU A 10 22.26 -24.79 -20.35
N ALA A 11 21.71 -26.00 -20.25
CA ALA A 11 20.26 -26.22 -20.22
C ALA A 11 19.62 -25.63 -18.96
N PHE A 12 20.25 -25.74 -17.79
CA PHE A 12 19.77 -25.11 -16.55
C PHE A 12 19.84 -23.58 -16.62
N LEU A 13 20.92 -23.02 -17.19
CA LEU A 13 21.04 -21.57 -17.41
C LEU A 13 19.96 -21.04 -18.36
N LEU A 14 19.66 -21.77 -19.44
CA LEU A 14 18.62 -21.40 -20.40
C LEU A 14 17.20 -21.57 -19.82
N CYS A 15 16.95 -22.57 -18.97
CA CYS A 15 15.65 -22.71 -18.30
C CYS A 15 15.44 -21.66 -17.19
N GLY A 16 16.49 -21.27 -16.46
CA GLY A 16 16.40 -20.34 -15.33
C GLY A 16 16.00 -18.92 -15.74
N VAL A 17 16.38 -18.47 -16.94
CA VAL A 17 16.04 -17.12 -17.45
C VAL A 17 14.59 -16.97 -17.92
N ILE A 18 13.86 -18.07 -18.12
CA ILE A 18 12.46 -18.04 -18.60
C ILE A 18 11.49 -17.72 -17.45
N TRP A 19 11.90 -17.94 -16.19
CA TRP A 19 11.06 -17.75 -15.01
C TRP A 19 11.26 -16.41 -14.30
N LEU A 20 12.01 -15.47 -14.90
CA LEU A 20 12.06 -14.11 -14.39
C LEU A 20 10.80 -13.36 -14.82
N GLU A 21 9.64 -13.81 -14.30
CA GLU A 21 8.43 -13.00 -14.30
C GLU A 21 8.74 -11.73 -13.50
N GLU A 22 8.74 -10.60 -14.21
CA GLU A 22 8.71 -9.28 -13.62
C GLU A 22 7.42 -9.19 -12.82
N THR A 23 7.49 -9.50 -11.52
CA THR A 23 6.45 -9.11 -10.59
C THR A 23 6.46 -7.58 -10.61
N LYS A 24 5.61 -7.01 -11.46
CA LYS A 24 5.18 -5.63 -11.32
C LYS A 24 4.55 -5.54 -9.95
N VAL A 25 5.39 -5.22 -8.96
CA VAL A 25 4.97 -4.63 -7.70
C VAL A 25 4.12 -3.45 -8.15
N GLY A 26 2.80 -3.64 -8.12
CA GLY A 26 1.87 -2.59 -8.51
C GLY A 26 2.28 -1.33 -7.78
N GLU A 27 2.20 -0.18 -8.45
CA GLU A 27 2.35 1.14 -7.85
C GLU A 27 1.32 1.28 -6.70
N GLY A 28 1.63 0.69 -5.56
CA GLY A 28 0.94 0.95 -4.32
C GLY A 28 1.30 2.38 -3.98
N LYS A 29 0.30 3.24 -3.85
CA LYS A 29 0.50 4.58 -3.29
C LYS A 29 1.28 4.41 -1.99
N GLU A 30 2.54 4.82 -2.01
CA GLU A 30 3.37 4.81 -0.82
C GLU A 30 2.83 5.88 0.13
N CYS A 31 2.15 5.43 1.18
CA CYS A 31 1.61 6.34 2.17
C CYS A 31 2.66 6.63 3.24
N PRO A 32 3.04 7.90 3.44
CA PRO A 32 4.02 8.24 4.45
C PRO A 32 3.48 7.89 5.85
N LEU A 33 4.35 7.30 6.66
CA LEU A 33 4.02 6.80 8.00
C LEU A 33 4.19 7.90 9.06
N TYR A 34 3.40 8.98 8.95
CA TYR A 34 3.28 9.98 10.01
C TYR A 34 1.87 9.97 10.60
N CYS A 35 1.77 10.24 11.91
CA CYS A 35 0.50 10.25 12.62
C CYS A 35 0.19 11.64 13.15
N LEU A 36 -0.89 12.22 12.64
CA LEU A 36 -1.57 13.36 13.23
C LEU A 36 -2.20 12.91 14.56
N LYS A 37 -2.33 13.83 15.52
CA LYS A 37 -2.99 13.57 16.80
C LYS A 37 -4.52 13.53 16.62
N VAL A 38 -5.01 12.53 15.91
CA VAL A 38 -6.42 12.40 15.53
C VAL A 38 -7.20 11.79 16.69
N ASN A 39 -8.31 12.41 17.06
CA ASN A 39 -9.22 11.93 18.09
C ASN A 39 -10.22 10.91 17.51
N TYR A 40 -10.82 11.22 16.36
CA TYR A 40 -11.74 10.31 15.65
C TYR A 40 -11.90 10.73 14.19
N VAL A 41 -12.50 9.85 13.39
CA VAL A 41 -12.81 10.10 11.97
C VAL A 41 -14.30 10.02 11.73
N THR A 42 -14.83 10.89 10.86
CA THR A 42 -16.22 10.83 10.39
C THR A 42 -16.25 10.83 8.87
N CYS A 43 -17.08 9.97 8.26
CA CYS A 43 -17.20 9.86 6.81
C CYS A 43 -18.63 10.10 6.36
N LYS A 44 -18.84 10.90 5.31
CA LYS A 44 -20.19 11.26 4.85
C LYS A 44 -21.06 10.03 4.52
N ALA A 45 -20.45 8.95 4.04
CA ALA A 45 -21.14 7.70 3.71
C ALA A 45 -21.71 6.95 4.92
N SER A 46 -21.09 7.09 6.11
CA SER A 46 -21.53 6.47 7.37
C SER A 46 -22.31 7.46 8.26
N GLY A 47 -22.60 8.67 7.75
CA GLY A 47 -23.33 9.70 8.50
C GLY A 47 -22.49 10.27 9.66
N HIS A 48 -23.00 10.14 10.89
CA HIS A 48 -22.39 10.66 12.11
C HIS A 48 -21.58 9.62 12.90
N GLU A 49 -21.38 8.43 12.33
CA GLU A 49 -20.58 7.38 12.97
C GLU A 49 -19.13 7.84 13.15
N ARG A 50 -18.62 7.65 14.37
CA ARG A 50 -17.23 7.96 14.73
C ARG A 50 -16.40 6.70 14.58
N TRP A 51 -15.43 6.77 13.69
CA TRP A 51 -14.47 5.71 13.45
C TRP A 51 -13.22 5.92 14.30
N PRO A 52 -12.49 4.84 14.63
CA PRO A 52 -11.21 4.93 15.31
C PRO A 52 -10.26 5.90 14.60
N PRO A 53 -9.36 6.53 15.34
CA PRO A 53 -8.39 7.45 14.76
C PRO A 53 -7.46 6.71 13.78
N VAL A 54 -7.10 7.40 12.70
CA VAL A 54 -6.08 7.00 11.73
C VAL A 54 -5.02 8.08 11.63
N CYS A 55 -3.80 7.68 11.28
CA CYS A 55 -2.63 8.54 11.29
C CYS A 55 -2.71 9.71 10.30
N ASN A 56 -3.17 9.48 9.07
CA ASN A 56 -3.32 10.53 8.06
C ASN A 56 -4.31 10.12 6.97
N CYS A 57 -4.63 11.05 6.07
CA CYS A 57 -5.57 10.79 4.96
C CYS A 57 -5.10 9.70 3.99
N CYS A 58 -3.79 9.53 3.79
CA CYS A 58 -3.29 8.51 2.87
C CYS A 58 -3.48 7.10 3.44
N LEU A 59 -3.20 6.93 4.73
CA LEU A 59 -3.38 5.68 5.47
C LEU A 59 -4.85 5.35 5.75
N LEU A 60 -5.77 6.25 5.43
CA LEU A 60 -7.18 5.95 5.47
C LEU A 60 -7.53 5.05 4.27
N HIS A 61 -7.62 3.74 4.52
CA HIS A 61 -7.94 2.69 3.53
C HIS A 61 -9.33 2.84 2.84
N HIS A 62 -10.03 3.95 3.05
CA HIS A 62 -11.29 4.32 2.42
C HIS A 62 -11.19 5.67 1.70
N PRO A 63 -10.43 5.76 0.60
CA PRO A 63 -10.23 7.01 -0.14
C PRO A 63 -11.52 7.56 -0.78
N GLU A 64 -12.52 6.72 -1.04
CA GLU A 64 -13.73 7.15 -1.80
C GLU A 64 -14.84 7.77 -0.96
N ARG A 65 -14.60 7.95 0.35
CA ARG A 65 -15.61 8.49 1.24
C ARG A 65 -15.08 9.81 1.73
N ASN A 66 -15.76 10.91 1.37
CA ASN A 66 -15.51 12.25 1.93
C ASN A 66 -15.44 12.21 3.47
N CYS A 67 -14.24 11.97 4.00
CA CYS A 67 -13.97 11.73 5.41
C CYS A 67 -13.31 12.97 6.01
N THR A 68 -13.43 13.10 7.33
CA THR A 68 -12.88 14.21 8.09
C THR A 68 -12.16 13.64 9.32
N LEU A 69 -10.88 13.96 9.44
CA LEU A 69 -10.04 13.71 10.61
C LEU A 69 -10.31 14.83 11.62
N HIS A 70 -10.76 14.49 12.81
CA HIS A 70 -10.90 15.45 13.91
C HIS A 70 -9.62 15.40 14.74
N ILE A 71 -8.75 16.38 14.52
CA ILE A 71 -7.40 16.46 15.11
C ILE A 71 -7.48 17.22 16.43
N ASP A 72 -6.72 16.77 17.41
CA ASP A 72 -6.59 17.42 18.70
C ASP A 72 -5.87 18.77 18.57
N ASP A 73 -6.40 19.81 19.21
CA ASP A 73 -5.89 21.18 19.17
C ASP A 73 -5.69 21.77 17.76
N ALA A 74 -6.31 21.20 16.73
CA ALA A 74 -6.21 21.65 15.35
C ALA A 74 -7.56 21.58 14.62
N PRO A 75 -7.76 22.40 13.56
CA PRO A 75 -8.97 22.31 12.75
C PRO A 75 -9.15 20.92 12.13
N PRO A 76 -10.41 20.48 11.92
CA PRO A 76 -10.67 19.21 11.27
C PRO A 76 -10.18 19.21 9.82
N MET A 77 -9.52 18.13 9.41
CA MET A 77 -8.95 17.97 8.07
C MET A 77 -9.83 17.07 7.21
N ARG A 78 -10.26 17.56 6.05
CA ARG A 78 -10.99 16.73 5.07
C ARG A 78 -10.03 15.93 4.20
N CYS A 79 -10.29 14.64 4.07
CA CYS A 79 -9.61 13.73 3.15
C CYS A 79 -10.44 13.59 1.87
N TYR A 80 -9.75 13.66 0.73
CA TYR A 80 -10.31 13.58 -0.62
C TYR A 80 -9.59 12.52 -1.45
#